data_AF-A0A925R260-F1
#
_entry.id   AF-A0A925R260-F1
#
_cell.length_a   1.000
_cell.length_b   1.000
_cell.length_c   1.000
_cell.angle_alpha   90.00
_cell.angle_beta   90.00
_cell.angle_gamma   90.00
#
_symmetry.space_group_name_H-M   'P 1'
#
loop_
_entity.id
_entity.type
_entity.pdbx_description
1 polymer ?
#
loop_
_entity_poly.entity_id
_entity_poly.type
_entity_poly.pdbx_seq_one_letter_code
_entity_poly.pdbx_strand_id
1 'polypeptide(L)'
;PALAPAQAAQRKPVQAVAKAQAPASAAVAAAPERPAITYNELPDNIRRELPQLVIGGAMYSQTPANRMLILNGQVFHEGDKVAGELLLEQIKLKSAVLAYKGYRYSINY
;
A
#
# COMPACT_ATOMS: atom_id res chain seq x y z
N PRO A 1 23.89 47.76 -45.21
CA PRO A 1 23.07 46.62 -45.74
C PRO A 1 23.80 45.29 -45.47
N ALA A 2 23.23 44.21 -44.92
CA ALA A 2 21.87 43.68 -44.81
C ALA A 2 21.69 43.05 -43.40
N LEU A 3 20.65 43.34 -42.61
CA LEU A 3 19.26 42.84 -42.63
C LEU A 3 19.13 41.31 -42.59
N ALA A 4 18.68 40.83 -41.42
CA ALA A 4 18.33 39.45 -41.10
C ALA A 4 17.16 38.91 -41.95
N PRO A 5 17.11 37.59 -42.18
CA PRO A 5 15.89 36.86 -42.50
C PRO A 5 15.55 35.90 -41.35
N ALA A 6 14.33 35.46 -41.10
CA ALA A 6 13.00 35.87 -41.49
C ALA A 6 12.09 35.03 -40.58
N GLN A 7 11.07 35.64 -40.01
CA GLN A 7 9.98 34.92 -39.37
C GLN A 7 9.21 34.14 -40.44
N ALA A 8 9.01 32.84 -40.22
CA ALA A 8 8.00 32.04 -40.90
C ALA A 8 7.51 31.04 -39.84
N ALA A 9 6.27 31.22 -39.36
CA ALA A 9 5.13 30.39 -39.77
C ALA A 9 5.08 29.07 -38.97
N GLN A 10 3.97 28.58 -38.42
CA GLN A 10 2.57 28.94 -38.49
C GLN A 10 1.85 28.17 -37.37
N ARG A 11 0.60 28.58 -37.16
CA ARG A 11 -0.35 28.17 -36.14
C ARG A 11 -0.65 26.66 -36.13
N LYS A 12 -0.99 26.18 -34.92
CA LYS A 12 -1.64 24.90 -34.58
C LYS A 12 -2.62 24.38 -35.64
N PRO A 13 -2.68 23.05 -35.81
CA PRO A 13 -3.96 22.36 -35.86
C PRO A 13 -4.14 21.48 -34.62
N VAL A 14 -5.29 21.65 -33.99
CA VAL A 14 -5.92 20.70 -33.09
C VAL A 14 -6.25 19.43 -33.89
N GLN A 15 -5.82 18.26 -33.41
CA GLN A 15 -6.52 17.01 -33.66
C GLN A 15 -6.91 16.40 -32.33
N ALA A 16 -8.23 16.33 -32.19
CA ALA A 16 -8.95 15.78 -31.07
C ALA A 16 -9.07 14.25 -31.21
N VAL A 17 -9.30 13.63 -30.06
CA VAL A 17 -9.95 12.33 -29.82
C VAL A 17 -9.26 11.04 -30.28
N ALA A 18 -8.55 10.42 -29.33
CA ALA A 18 -8.63 8.96 -29.15
C ALA A 18 -9.15 8.67 -27.74
N LYS A 19 -10.46 8.43 -27.69
CA LYS A 19 -11.22 7.89 -26.57
C LYS A 19 -10.78 6.44 -26.37
N ALA A 20 -9.69 6.21 -25.64
CA ALA A 20 -9.36 4.88 -25.14
C ALA A 20 -10.22 4.63 -23.90
N GLN A 21 -11.30 3.90 -24.13
CA GLN A 21 -12.15 3.32 -23.09
C GLN A 21 -11.29 2.44 -22.18
N ALA A 22 -11.61 2.50 -20.90
CA ALA A 22 -10.93 1.85 -19.79
C ALA A 22 -10.66 0.35 -20.00
N PRO A 23 -9.56 -0.18 -19.43
CA PRO A 23 -9.70 -1.40 -18.66
C PRO A 23 -10.42 -1.04 -17.36
N ALA A 24 -11.70 -1.40 -17.29
CA ALA A 24 -12.39 -1.61 -16.03
C ALA A 24 -11.75 -2.81 -15.32
N SER A 25 -10.62 -2.58 -14.63
CA SER A 25 -10.06 -3.42 -13.56
C SER A 25 -8.82 -2.75 -12.94
N ALA A 26 -8.97 -1.52 -12.48
CA ALA A 26 -8.16 -1.01 -11.37
C ALA A 26 -8.99 -0.08 -10.48
N ALA A 27 -10.30 -0.30 -10.47
CA ALA A 27 -11.16 0.06 -9.36
C ALA A 27 -11.24 -1.15 -8.42
N VAL A 28 -10.10 -1.71 -8.01
CA VAL A 28 -10.07 -2.30 -6.67
C VAL A 28 -10.09 -1.07 -5.79
N ALA A 29 -11.25 -0.85 -5.18
CA ALA A 29 -11.57 0.32 -4.41
C ALA A 29 -10.32 0.91 -3.74
N ALA A 30 -9.99 2.14 -4.11
CA ALA A 30 -9.60 3.12 -3.11
C ALA A 30 -10.80 3.29 -2.16
N ALA A 31 -11.12 2.22 -1.41
CA ALA A 31 -11.62 2.39 -0.07
C ALA A 31 -10.65 3.39 0.53
N PRO A 32 -11.13 4.49 1.15
CA PRO A 32 -10.26 5.53 1.69
C PRO A 32 -9.15 4.79 2.39
N GLU A 33 -7.89 4.94 1.95
CA GLU A 33 -6.77 4.16 2.46
C GLU A 33 -6.81 4.34 3.96
N ARG A 34 -7.45 3.41 4.66
CA ARG A 34 -7.83 3.66 6.05
C ARG A 34 -6.48 3.75 6.73
N PRO A 35 -6.13 4.94 7.27
CA PRO A 35 -4.83 5.10 7.86
C PRO A 35 -4.69 3.98 8.88
N ALA A 36 -3.58 3.24 8.80
CA ALA A 36 -3.35 2.15 9.71
C ALA A 36 -3.28 2.74 11.12
N ILE A 37 -4.36 2.55 11.88
CA ILE A 37 -4.45 3.08 13.24
C ILE A 37 -3.52 2.30 14.15
N THR A 38 -3.19 2.83 15.32
CA THR A 38 -2.36 2.06 16.26
C THR A 38 -3.19 0.91 16.85
N TYR A 39 -2.55 -0.18 17.27
CA TYR A 39 -3.25 -1.28 17.97
C TYR A 39 -4.17 -0.80 19.12
N ASN A 40 -3.82 0.30 19.80
CA ASN A 40 -4.61 0.86 20.90
C ASN A 40 -5.90 1.55 20.45
N GLU A 41 -5.98 1.98 19.19
CA GLU A 41 -7.15 2.64 18.61
C GLU A 41 -8.14 1.65 18.01
N LEU A 42 -7.79 0.37 17.94
CA LEU A 42 -8.74 -0.68 17.56
C LEU A 42 -9.85 -0.78 18.61
N PRO A 43 -11.11 -1.03 18.19
CA PRO A 43 -12.19 -1.34 19.12
C PRO A 43 -11.84 -2.53 20.02
N ASP A 44 -12.23 -2.49 21.30
CA ASP A 44 -11.94 -3.56 22.27
C ASP A 44 -12.40 -4.94 21.79
N ASN A 45 -13.56 -5.01 21.11
CA ASN A 45 -14.04 -6.26 20.52
C ASN A 45 -12.99 -6.86 19.57
N ILE A 46 -12.44 -6.05 18.66
CA ILE A 46 -11.44 -6.50 17.69
C ILE A 46 -10.15 -6.90 18.41
N ARG A 47 -9.68 -6.07 19.36
CA ARG A 47 -8.46 -6.36 20.14
C ARG A 47 -8.54 -7.66 20.92
N ARG A 48 -9.73 -8.04 21.39
CA ARG A 48 -9.94 -9.32 22.10
C ARG A 48 -10.06 -10.52 21.15
N GLU A 49 -10.48 -10.31 19.91
CA GLU A 49 -10.47 -11.36 18.87
C GLU A 49 -9.09 -11.56 18.24
N LEU A 50 -8.24 -10.53 18.26
CA LEU A 50 -6.87 -10.66 17.80
C LEU A 50 -6.09 -11.64 18.68
N PRO A 51 -5.35 -12.59 18.08
CA PRO A 51 -4.48 -13.46 18.85
C PRO A 51 -3.41 -12.64 19.55
N GLN A 52 -2.81 -13.20 20.60
CA GLN A 52 -1.56 -12.66 21.14
C GLN A 52 -0.52 -12.66 20.02
N LEU A 53 -0.06 -11.48 19.61
CA LEU A 53 0.97 -11.30 18.60
C LEU A 53 2.29 -10.97 19.29
N VAL A 54 3.17 -11.96 19.37
CA VAL A 54 4.54 -11.76 19.88
C VAL A 54 5.45 -11.54 18.69
N ILE A 55 5.96 -10.33 18.52
CA ILE A 55 6.93 -10.03 17.46
C ILE A 55 8.29 -10.54 17.91
N GLY A 56 8.79 -11.59 17.27
CA GLY A 56 10.12 -12.14 17.53
C GLY A 56 11.23 -11.37 16.81
N GLY A 57 10.87 -10.62 15.76
CA GLY A 57 11.79 -9.81 14.97
C GLY A 57 11.22 -9.51 13.59
N ALA A 58 11.91 -8.66 12.84
CA ALA A 58 11.57 -8.37 11.46
C ALA A 58 12.85 -8.31 10.63
N MET A 59 12.77 -8.79 9.39
CA MET A 59 13.78 -8.56 8.38
C MET A 59 13.17 -7.64 7.33
N TYR A 60 13.58 -6.38 7.37
CA TYR A 60 13.21 -5.41 6.35
C TYR A 60 14.19 -5.47 5.19
N SER A 61 13.64 -5.47 3.97
CA SER A 61 14.38 -5.31 2.73
C SER A 61 13.67 -4.30 1.84
N GLN A 62 14.42 -3.64 0.95
CA GLN A 62 13.83 -2.74 -0.04
C GLN A 62 12.87 -3.52 -0.97
N THR A 63 13.19 -4.79 -1.24
CA THR A 63 12.33 -5.69 -2.01
C THR A 63 11.22 -6.26 -1.12
N PRO A 64 9.93 -6.04 -1.42
CA PRO A 64 8.81 -6.50 -0.60
C PRO A 64 8.79 -8.03 -0.42
N ALA A 65 9.15 -8.78 -1.47
CA ALA A 65 9.23 -10.24 -1.43
C ALA A 65 10.29 -10.78 -0.46
N ASN A 66 11.29 -9.97 -0.09
CA ASN A 66 12.33 -10.32 0.88
C ASN A 66 12.03 -9.79 2.28
N ARG A 67 10.85 -9.19 2.49
CA ARG A 67 10.45 -8.69 3.81
C ARG A 67 9.79 -9.81 4.58
N MET A 68 10.25 -10.01 5.80
CA MET A 68 9.75 -11.06 6.66
C MET A 68 9.48 -10.51 8.06
N LEU A 69 8.42 -10.97 8.69
CA LEU A 69 8.09 -10.64 10.08
C LEU A 69 7.92 -11.94 10.85
N ILE A 70 8.60 -12.05 11.99
CA ILE A 70 8.47 -13.20 12.88
C ILE A 70 7.36 -12.88 13.88
N LEU A 71 6.23 -13.57 13.77
CA LEU A 71 5.10 -13.49 14.69
C LEU A 71 4.90 -14.84 15.36
N ASN A 72 4.87 -14.87 16.69
CA ASN A 72 4.72 -16.10 17.48
C ASN A 72 5.74 -17.19 17.13
N GLY A 73 6.95 -16.81 16.72
CA GLY A 73 8.00 -17.73 16.29
C GLY A 73 7.85 -18.28 14.87
N GLN A 74 6.83 -17.85 14.12
CA GLN A 74 6.62 -18.20 12.71
C GLN A 74 6.95 -17.01 11.80
N VAL A 75 7.48 -17.29 10.61
CA VAL A 75 7.87 -16.28 9.63
C VAL A 75 6.73 -16.01 8.66
N PHE A 76 6.32 -14.75 8.53
CA PHE A 76 5.26 -14.28 7.64
C PHE A 76 5.78 -13.20 6.68
N HIS A 77 5.15 -13.10 5.51
CA HIS A 77 5.49 -12.14 4.46
C HIS A 77 4.32 -11.16 4.21
N GLU A 78 4.59 -10.07 3.48
CA GLU A 78 3.52 -9.18 3.02
C GLU A 78 2.51 -9.96 2.14
N GLY A 79 1.23 -9.83 2.47
CA GLY A 79 0.11 -10.58 1.89
C GLY A 79 -0.22 -11.88 2.62
N ASP A 80 0.59 -12.33 3.58
CA ASP A 80 0.39 -13.61 4.24
C ASP A 80 -0.67 -13.55 5.36
N LYS A 81 -1.31 -14.69 5.64
CA LYS A 81 -2.32 -14.81 6.70
C LYS A 81 -1.65 -15.29 7.98
N VAL A 82 -1.47 -14.35 8.90
CA VAL A 82 -0.86 -14.60 10.22
C VAL A 82 -1.70 -15.60 11.03
N ALA A 83 -3.00 -15.33 11.16
CA ALA A 83 -3.89 -16.16 12.00
C ALA A 83 -5.37 -15.83 11.73
N GLY A 84 -6.23 -16.85 11.57
CA GLY A 84 -7.67 -16.63 11.44
C GLY A 84 -8.02 -15.75 10.24
N GLU A 85 -8.46 -14.51 10.47
CA GLU A 85 -8.72 -13.47 9.44
C GLU A 85 -7.68 -12.33 9.45
N LEU A 86 -6.59 -12.50 10.20
CA LEU A 86 -5.49 -11.55 10.30
C LEU A 86 -4.52 -11.73 9.13
N LEU A 87 -4.34 -10.65 8.37
CA LEU A 87 -3.44 -10.57 7.23
C LEU A 87 -2.32 -9.59 7.54
N LEU A 88 -1.10 -9.94 7.14
CA LEU A 88 0.03 -9.04 7.15
C LEU A 88 0.01 -8.25 5.84
N GLU A 89 -0.50 -7.01 5.85
CA GLU A 89 -0.59 -6.24 4.61
C GLU A 89 0.73 -5.62 4.18
N GLN A 90 1.50 -5.09 5.14
CA GLN A 90 2.75 -4.41 4.82
C GLN A 90 3.76 -4.54 5.96
N ILE A 91 5.03 -4.76 5.63
CA ILE A 91 6.16 -4.74 6.55
C ILE A 91 6.96 -3.47 6.23
N LYS A 92 6.96 -2.53 7.16
CA LYS A 92 7.76 -1.30 7.08
C LYS A 92 9.08 -1.50 7.83
N LEU A 93 9.91 -0.45 7.87
CA LEU A 93 11.25 -0.55 8.49
C LEU A 93 11.18 -0.80 10.02
N LYS A 94 10.25 -0.14 10.72
CA LYS A 94 10.10 -0.19 12.19
C LYS A 94 8.66 -0.48 12.63
N SER A 95 7.84 -0.93 11.69
CA SER A 95 6.42 -1.14 11.92
C SER A 95 5.90 -2.17 10.94
N ALA A 96 4.85 -2.88 11.29
CA ALA A 96 4.08 -3.70 10.37
C ALA A 96 2.64 -3.23 10.33
N VAL A 97 2.03 -3.24 9.16
CA VAL A 97 0.62 -2.97 8.94
C VAL A 97 -0.09 -4.30 8.76
N LEU A 98 -1.08 -4.55 9.59
CA LEU A 98 -1.91 -5.72 9.55
C LEU A 98 -3.37 -5.33 9.29
N ALA A 99 -4.09 -6.23 8.64
CA ALA A 99 -5.52 -6.10 8.43
C ALA A 99 -6.27 -7.26 9.09
N TYR A 100 -7.34 -6.94 9.81
CA TYR A 100 -8.21 -7.92 10.44
C TYR A 100 -9.66 -7.49 10.32
N LYS A 101 -10.52 -8.32 9.70
CA LYS A 101 -11.97 -8.05 9.53
C LYS A 101 -12.26 -6.64 8.94
N GLY A 102 -11.40 -6.17 8.05
CA GLY A 102 -11.50 -4.83 7.43
C GLY A 102 -10.96 -3.66 8.27
N TYR A 103 -10.38 -3.94 9.45
CA TYR A 103 -9.62 -2.98 10.25
C TYR A 103 -8.14 -3.06 9.91
N ARG A 104 -7.54 -1.92 9.58
CA ARG A 104 -6.12 -1.81 9.27
C ARG A 104 -5.42 -1.16 10.46
N TYR A 105 -4.44 -1.84 11.03
CA TYR A 105 -3.69 -1.33 12.17
C TYR A 105 -2.20 -1.51 11.98
N SER A 106 -1.41 -0.62 12.58
CA SER A 106 0.03 -0.72 12.61
C SER A 106 0.51 -1.11 14.01
N ILE A 107 1.53 -1.95 14.02
CA ILE A 107 2.29 -2.33 15.22
C ILE A 107 3.73 -1.91 15.03
N ASN A 108 4.30 -1.28 16.04
CA ASN A 108 5.73 -1.03 16.12
C ASN A 108 6.40 -2.17 16.87
N TYR A 109 7.61 -2.50 16.47
CA TYR A 109 8.47 -3.52 17.07
C TYR A 109 9.88 -2.98 17.28
#